data_AF-A0A1H1WR70-F1
#
_entry.id   AF-A0A1H1WR70-F1
#
_cell.length_a   1.000
_cell.length_b   1.000
_cell.length_c   1.000
_cell.angle_alpha   90.00
_cell.angle_beta   90.00
_cell.angle_gamma   90.00
#
_symmetry.space_group_name_H-M   'P 1'
#
loop_
_entity.id
_entity.type
_entity.pdbx_description
1 polymer ?
#
loop_
_entity_poly.entity_id
_entity_poly.type
_entity_poly.pdbx_seq_one_letter_code
_entity_poly.pdbx_strand_id
1 'polypeptide(L)' 'MHAKALILAALTQTVLSACSTQSDSPNLGLANPAAIYCADQGGSYHLDSGTCELPDGQQVDGWEYYRSQP' A
#
# COMPACT_ATOMS: atom_id res chain seq x y z
N MET A 1 -54.53 -17.61 34.78
CA MET A 1 -54.66 -17.15 33.38
C MET A 1 -53.69 -16.01 33.08
N HIS A 2 -52.36 -16.20 33.18
CA HIS A 2 -51.38 -15.20 32.70
C HIS A 2 -50.07 -15.88 32.24
N ALA A 3 -50.19 -17.03 31.55
CA ALA A 3 -49.02 -17.79 31.07
C ALA A 3 -48.96 -17.90 29.53
N LYS A 4 -49.80 -17.14 28.80
CA LYS A 4 -49.82 -17.14 27.32
C LYS A 4 -49.44 -15.80 26.69
N ALA A 5 -49.31 -14.74 27.48
CA ALA A 5 -49.00 -13.39 26.98
C ALA A 5 -47.50 -13.05 26.98
N LEU A 6 -46.62 -14.02 27.29
CA LEU A 6 -45.17 -13.83 27.28
C LEU A 6 -44.46 -14.60 26.16
N ILE A 7 -45.19 -15.22 25.24
CA ILE A 7 -44.61 -16.06 24.15
C ILE A 7 -44.75 -15.37 22.76
N LEU A 8 -45.16 -14.11 22.71
CA LEU A 8 -45.41 -13.38 21.45
C LEU A 8 -44.69 -12.02 21.37
N ALA A 9 -43.65 -11.82 22.18
CA ALA A 9 -42.74 -10.68 22.02
C ALA A 9 -41.55 -11.09 21.15
N ALA A 10 -41.81 -11.07 19.84
CA ALA A 10 -40.88 -10.64 18.81
C ALA A 10 -39.44 -11.19 18.86
N LEU A 11 -39.27 -12.29 18.12
CA LEU A 11 -38.05 -12.90 17.59
C LEU A 11 -37.17 -11.94 16.72
N THR A 12 -36.93 -10.69 17.12
CA THR A 12 -36.29 -9.68 16.25
C THR A 12 -35.10 -8.97 16.87
N GLN A 13 -34.16 -9.71 17.44
CA GLN A 13 -32.81 -9.26 17.78
C GLN A 13 -31.95 -10.53 17.67
N THR A 14 -30.94 -10.71 16.83
CA THR A 14 -29.81 -9.85 16.51
C THR A 14 -29.07 -10.49 15.33
N VAL A 15 -29.26 -10.02 14.10
CA VAL A 15 -28.35 -10.43 13.01
C VAL A 15 -28.16 -9.25 12.07
N LEU A 16 -27.25 -8.35 12.41
CA LEU A 16 -26.63 -7.43 11.44
C LEU A 16 -25.34 -6.84 12.03
N SER A 17 -24.35 -7.69 12.31
CA SER A 17 -22.98 -7.24 12.54
C SER A 17 -22.03 -8.08 11.70
N ALA A 18 -21.89 -7.70 10.44
CA ALA A 18 -20.79 -8.16 9.59
C ALA A 18 -20.61 -7.17 8.41
N CYS A 19 -20.24 -5.93 8.72
CA CYS A 19 -19.52 -5.10 7.77
C CYS A 19 -18.12 -4.88 8.35
N SER A 20 -17.27 -5.89 8.21
CA SER A 20 -15.83 -5.73 8.37
C SER A 20 -15.30 -5.17 7.06
N THR A 21 -15.01 -3.88 7.03
CA THR A 21 -14.21 -3.27 5.96
C THR A 21 -12.83 -3.93 5.98
N GLN A 22 -12.62 -4.86 5.05
CA GLN A 22 -11.29 -5.33 4.71
C GLN A 22 -10.61 -4.16 4.01
N SER A 23 -9.84 -3.39 4.79
CA SER A 23 -8.93 -2.41 4.23
C SER A 23 -7.83 -3.19 3.53
N ASP A 24 -8.06 -3.54 2.26
CA ASP A 24 -6.99 -3.91 1.36
C ASP A 24 -6.04 -2.72 1.35
N SER A 25 -4.93 -2.87 2.09
CA SER A 25 -3.84 -1.92 1.99
C SER A 25 -3.48 -1.87 0.51
N PRO A 26 -3.39 -0.67 -0.10
CA PRO A 26 -3.04 -0.58 -1.50
C PRO A 26 -1.78 -1.40 -1.69
N ASN A 27 -1.84 -2.38 -2.60
CA ASN A 27 -0.67 -3.12 -3.02
C ASN A 27 0.21 -2.08 -3.72
N LEU A 28 1.05 -1.40 -2.92
CA LEU A 28 2.10 -0.53 -3.41
C LEU A 28 2.99 -1.50 -4.18
N GLY A 29 2.87 -1.47 -5.51
CA GLY A 29 3.51 -2.42 -6.40
C GLY A 29 5.01 -2.53 -6.12
N LEU A 30 5.66 -3.55 -6.71
CA LEU A 30 7.11 -3.74 -6.58
C LEU A 30 7.86 -2.41 -6.74
N ALA A 31 8.82 -2.16 -5.84
CA ALA A 31 9.63 -0.96 -5.86
C ALA A 31 10.30 -0.79 -7.25
N ASN A 32 10.42 0.46 -7.71
CA ASN A 32 11.11 0.77 -8.96
C ASN A 32 12.58 0.32 -8.87
N PRO A 33 13.05 -0.63 -9.70
CA PRO A 33 14.43 -1.13 -9.65
C PRO A 33 15.48 -0.02 -9.82
N ALA A 34 15.22 0.97 -10.67
CA ALA A 34 16.13 2.10 -10.85
C ALA A 34 16.24 2.97 -9.58
N ALA A 35 15.13 3.13 -8.84
CA ALA A 35 15.11 3.88 -7.60
C ALA A 35 15.84 3.14 -6.47
N ILE A 36 15.64 1.82 -6.37
CA ILE A 36 16.37 0.96 -5.42
C ILE A 36 17.87 1.01 -5.72
N TYR A 37 18.25 0.81 -6.98
CA TYR A 37 19.65 0.86 -7.39
C TYR A 37 20.28 2.22 -7.09
N CYS A 38 19.60 3.32 -7.39
CA CYS A 38 20.07 4.67 -7.05
C CYS A 38 20.37 4.80 -5.54
N ALA A 39 19.45 4.34 -4.68
CA ALA A 39 19.63 4.36 -3.23
C ALA A 39 20.79 3.45 -2.77
N ASP A 40 20.94 2.28 -3.38
CA ASP A 40 22.04 1.35 -3.09
C ASP A 40 23.42 1.93 -3.47
N GLN A 41 23.49 2.81 -4.47
CA GLN A 41 24.70 3.57 -4.82
C GLN A 41 24.92 4.81 -3.94
N GLY A 42 24.06 5.03 -2.93
CA GLY A 42 24.11 6.18 -2.03
C GLY A 42 23.51 7.46 -2.63
N GLY A 43 22.79 7.35 -3.75
CA GLY A 43 22.12 8.47 -4.40
C GLY A 43 20.70 8.72 -3.92
N SER A 44 20.09 9.77 -4.46
CA SER A 44 18.69 10.14 -4.25
C SER A 44 17.90 10.08 -5.56
N TYR A 45 16.80 9.32 -5.59
CA TYR A 45 15.97 9.16 -6.80
C TYR A 45 14.87 10.22 -6.86
N HIS A 46 14.81 10.97 -7.96
CA HIS A 46 13.82 12.01 -8.22
C HIS A 46 12.68 11.44 -9.05
N LEU A 47 11.50 11.26 -8.43
CA LEU A 47 10.35 10.59 -9.06
C LEU A 47 9.75 11.40 -10.22
N ASP A 48 9.88 12.71 -10.19
CA ASP A 48 9.36 13.66 -11.18
C ASP A 48 10.17 13.68 -12.48
N SER A 49 11.50 13.59 -12.36
CA SER A 49 12.42 13.60 -13.51
C SER A 49 12.86 12.20 -13.94
N GLY A 50 12.73 11.20 -13.08
CA GLY A 50 13.29 9.86 -13.29
C GLY A 50 14.82 9.81 -13.15
N THR A 51 15.44 10.85 -12.59
CA THR A 51 16.90 10.94 -12.43
C THR A 51 17.37 10.40 -11.07
N CYS A 52 18.60 9.90 -11.04
CA CYS A 52 19.34 9.63 -9.82
C CYS A 52 20.35 10.75 -9.60
N GLU A 53 20.31 11.39 -8.44
CA GLU A 53 21.36 12.28 -7.96
C GLU A 53 22.40 11.46 -7.19
N LEU A 54 23.62 11.41 -7.71
CA LEU A 54 24.74 10.67 -7.14
C LEU A 54 25.34 11.41 -5.93
N PRO A 55 26.16 10.74 -5.09
CA PRO A 55 26.77 11.37 -3.91
C PRO A 55 27.66 12.59 -4.20
N ASP A 56 28.16 12.73 -5.42
CA ASP A 56 28.93 13.88 -5.89
C ASP A 56 28.06 15.02 -6.43
N GLY A 57 26.74 14.86 -6.41
CA GLY A 57 25.73 15.82 -6.91
C GLY A 57 25.44 15.68 -8.40
N GLN A 58 26.08 14.76 -9.13
CA GLN A 58 25.77 14.53 -10.54
C GLN A 58 24.36 13.93 -10.69
N GLN A 59 23.56 14.48 -11.61
CA GLN A 59 22.27 13.89 -11.99
C GLN A 59 22.42 13.04 -13.26
N VAL A 60 21.97 11.78 -13.19
CA VAL A 60 21.96 10.83 -14.33
C VAL A 60 20.57 10.25 -14.53
N ASP A 61 20.26 9.78 -15.74
CA ASP A 61 19.02 9.01 -15.97
C ASP A 61 19.05 7.71 -15.14
N GLY A 62 18.04 7.50 -14.30
CA GLY A 62 18.07 6.38 -13.35
C GLY A 62 17.97 5.02 -14.03
N TRP A 63 17.28 4.92 -15.17
CA TRP A 63 17.10 3.67 -15.88
C TRP A 63 18.31 3.30 -16.73
N GLU A 64 18.96 4.27 -17.36
CA GLU A 64 20.25 4.12 -18.01
C GLU A 64 21.32 3.71 -16.99
N TYR A 65 21.37 4.40 -15.84
CA TYR A 65 22.32 4.08 -14.79
C TYR A 65 22.14 2.65 -14.26
N TYR A 66 20.90 2.23 -13.97
CA TYR A 66 20.59 0.86 -13.57
C TYR A 66 21.01 -0.19 -14.62
N ARG A 67 20.81 0.10 -15.92
CA ARG A 67 21.18 -0.83 -17.01
C ARG A 67 22.66 -0.79 -17.40
N SER A 68 23.41 0.20 -16.92
CA SER A 68 24.85 0.33 -17.15
C SER A 68 25.71 -0.57 -16.25
N GLN A 69 25.08 -1.25 -15.29
CA GLN A 69 25.75 -2.23 -14.44
C GLN A 69 26.30 -3.41 -15.27
N PRO A 70 27.49 -3.93 -14.94
CA PRO A 70 28.10 -5.07 -15.62
C PRO A 70 27.33 -6.39 -15.44
#